data_AF-A0A2M4AS64-F1
#
_entry.id   AF-A0A2M4AS64-F1
#
_cell.length_a   1.000
_cell.length_b   1.000
_cell.length_c   1.000
_cell.angle_alpha   90.00
_cell.angle_beta   90.00
_cell.angle_gamma   90.00
#
_symmetry.space_group_name_H-M   'P 1'
#
loop_
_entity.id
_entity.type
_entity.pdbx_description
1 polymer ?
#
loop_
_entity_poly.entity_id
_entity_poly.type
_entity_poly.pdbx_seq_one_letter_code
_entity_poly.pdbx_strand_id
1 'polypeptide(L)'
;MADERNFRSTYYEKVGCRGVEERKSLEILLKEKPLNLTKLTQFCIRFTVPKIHRTVLWNSLLGVTPVYDKSREYVMEQRVAVYNDLLKALKTMRVVDENTPTARVLYAMWLLEKRQLYLGRDITQESYFCSITNVLLEIFDNDIETYWMAKSLYDYSEDVSLEMGKLTDLTYTILEKTDGGLYIHLKSCDMLTALPLTDWYRSFFAGVLSEPALIRIWDKICGGAIKIVVFVMIELLRFLRRRVLQCVKQEGLFECIHSIKNEQESADVIVNAAIELWQQNKGHEFIPQAKVKSLI
;
A
#
# COMPACT_ATOMS: atom_id res chain seq x y z
N MET A 1 -8.71 -33.60 22.15
CA MET A 1 -9.71 -33.07 21.22
C MET A 1 -9.20 -31.74 20.69
N ALA A 2 -9.49 -31.46 19.41
CA ALA A 2 -9.05 -30.32 18.60
C ALA A 2 -7.67 -30.47 17.90
N ASP A 3 -7.66 -31.24 16.80
CA ASP A 3 -6.85 -30.91 15.62
C ASP A 3 -7.67 -31.14 14.33
N GLU A 4 -8.88 -30.58 14.29
CA GLU A 4 -9.58 -30.32 13.02
C GLU A 4 -8.96 -29.08 12.37
N ARG A 5 -7.66 -29.11 12.05
CA ARG A 5 -7.08 -28.14 11.12
C ARG A 5 -7.63 -28.42 9.72
N ASN A 6 -8.82 -27.87 9.52
CA ASN A 6 -9.46 -27.47 8.28
C ASN A 6 -9.22 -28.40 7.08
N PHE A 7 -9.67 -29.66 7.20
CA PHE A 7 -9.66 -30.65 6.11
C PHE A 7 -10.21 -30.09 4.78
N ARG A 8 -11.17 -29.15 4.88
CA ARG A 8 -11.80 -28.47 3.74
C ARG A 8 -10.85 -27.51 3.02
N SER A 9 -10.06 -26.70 3.74
CA SER A 9 -9.07 -25.84 3.10
C SER A 9 -7.99 -26.65 2.38
N THR A 10 -7.53 -27.74 2.98
CA THR A 10 -6.55 -28.66 2.37
C THR A 10 -7.12 -29.36 1.13
N TYR A 11 -8.41 -29.71 1.14
CA TYR A 11 -9.10 -30.25 -0.04
C TYR A 11 -9.22 -29.21 -1.15
N TYR A 12 -9.64 -27.98 -0.82
CA TYR A 12 -9.76 -26.88 -1.76
C TYR A 12 -8.41 -26.48 -2.37
N GLU A 13 -7.32 -26.53 -1.60
CA GLU A 13 -5.95 -26.35 -2.12
C GLU A 13 -5.56 -27.43 -3.13
N LYS A 14 -5.88 -28.71 -2.85
CA LYS A 14 -5.58 -29.84 -3.73
C LYS A 14 -6.35 -29.82 -5.05
N VAL A 15 -7.57 -29.29 -5.07
CA VAL A 15 -8.41 -29.19 -6.27
C VAL A 15 -8.27 -27.85 -7.01
N GLY A 16 -7.32 -26.99 -6.61
CA GLY A 16 -7.04 -25.71 -7.26
C GLY A 16 -7.99 -24.56 -6.88
N CYS A 17 -8.93 -24.78 -5.96
CA CYS A 17 -9.89 -23.81 -5.47
C CYS A 17 -9.36 -23.03 -4.25
N ARG A 18 -8.20 -22.40 -4.37
CA ARG A 18 -7.61 -21.59 -3.27
C ARG A 18 -8.52 -20.38 -2.96
N GLY A 19 -8.69 -20.03 -1.68
CA GLY A 19 -9.35 -18.77 -1.29
C GLY A 19 -10.88 -18.81 -1.10
N VAL A 20 -11.55 -19.96 -1.30
CA VAL A 20 -13.02 -20.05 -1.26
C VAL A 20 -13.59 -19.80 0.14
N GLU A 21 -12.91 -20.30 1.17
CA GLU A 21 -13.35 -20.10 2.56
C GLU A 21 -13.07 -18.68 3.04
N GLU A 22 -11.95 -18.10 2.62
CA GLU A 22 -11.56 -16.72 2.88
C GLU A 22 -12.55 -15.75 2.26
N ARG A 23 -12.95 -16.01 1.00
CA ARG A 23 -13.99 -15.22 0.32
C ARG A 23 -15.32 -15.26 1.07
N LYS A 24 -15.80 -16.46 1.43
CA LYS A 24 -17.06 -16.62 2.18
C LYS A 24 -16.98 -15.93 3.54
N SER A 25 -15.84 -16.04 4.22
CA SER A 25 -15.60 -15.39 5.51
C SER A 25 -15.66 -13.87 5.38
N LEU A 26 -15.03 -13.30 4.35
CA LEU A 26 -15.10 -11.87 4.08
C LEU A 26 -16.54 -11.41 3.76
N GLU A 27 -17.29 -12.18 2.97
CA GLU A 27 -18.69 -11.88 2.65
C GLU A 27 -19.58 -11.88 3.90
N ILE A 28 -19.30 -12.74 4.88
CA ILE A 28 -20.00 -12.72 6.18
C ILE A 28 -19.65 -11.44 6.94
N LEU A 29 -18.37 -11.06 7.01
CA LEU A 29 -17.92 -9.85 7.71
C LEU A 29 -18.51 -8.57 7.09
N LEU A 30 -18.60 -8.50 5.76
CA LEU A 30 -19.16 -7.34 5.04
C LEU A 30 -20.68 -7.20 5.21
N LYS A 31 -21.37 -8.26 5.65
CA LYS A 31 -22.81 -8.25 5.98
C LYS A 31 -23.10 -7.79 7.40
N GLU A 32 -22.11 -7.75 8.31
CA GLU A 32 -22.30 -7.26 9.68
C GLU A 32 -22.72 -5.77 9.70
N LYS A 33 -23.67 -5.41 10.58
CA LYS A 33 -24.21 -4.04 10.72
C LYS A 33 -24.23 -3.61 12.19
N PRO A 34 -23.48 -2.57 12.60
CA PRO A 34 -22.47 -1.85 11.82
C PRO A 34 -21.28 -2.74 11.44
N LEU A 35 -20.50 -2.32 10.43
CA LEU A 35 -19.29 -3.04 10.04
C LEU A 35 -18.28 -3.11 11.20
N ASN A 36 -17.73 -4.29 11.44
CA ASN A 36 -16.67 -4.48 12.43
C ASN A 36 -15.28 -4.27 11.80
N LEU A 37 -14.77 -3.03 11.87
CA LEU A 37 -13.47 -2.67 11.31
C LEU A 37 -12.32 -3.50 11.89
N THR A 38 -12.39 -3.89 13.17
CA THR A 38 -11.35 -4.73 13.80
C THR A 38 -11.27 -6.10 13.12
N LYS A 39 -12.40 -6.76 12.88
CA LYS A 39 -12.43 -8.04 12.17
C LYS A 39 -11.98 -7.91 10.71
N LEU A 40 -12.39 -6.84 10.02
CA LEU A 40 -11.97 -6.57 8.64
C LEU A 40 -10.46 -6.30 8.54
N THR A 41 -9.91 -5.59 9.53
CA THR A 41 -8.47 -5.34 9.67
C THR A 41 -7.71 -6.66 9.87
N GLN A 42 -8.17 -7.49 10.82
CA GLN A 42 -7.58 -8.81 11.06
C GLN A 42 -7.63 -9.70 9.81
N PHE A 43 -8.73 -9.65 9.06
CA PHE A 43 -8.84 -10.36 7.79
C PHE A 43 -7.78 -9.88 6.80
N CYS A 44 -7.66 -8.56 6.58
CA CYS A 44 -6.66 -7.98 5.65
C CYS A 44 -5.24 -8.37 6.02
N ILE A 45 -4.90 -8.29 7.31
CA ILE A 45 -3.58 -8.67 7.83
C ILE A 45 -3.29 -10.15 7.53
N ARG A 46 -4.27 -11.05 7.75
CA ARG A 46 -4.06 -12.49 7.68
C ARG A 46 -4.16 -13.08 6.27
N PHE A 47 -5.06 -12.57 5.44
CA PHE A 47 -5.41 -13.19 4.16
C PHE A 47 -5.21 -12.23 2.98
N THR A 48 -5.09 -12.77 1.78
CA THR A 48 -5.10 -11.99 0.55
C THR A 48 -6.54 -11.59 0.22
N VAL A 49 -6.75 -10.33 -0.17
CA VAL A 49 -8.10 -9.82 -0.42
C VAL A 49 -8.57 -10.27 -1.82
N PRO A 50 -9.74 -10.90 -1.94
CA PRO A 50 -10.32 -11.20 -3.24
C PRO A 50 -10.59 -9.92 -4.04
N LYS A 51 -10.22 -9.89 -5.33
CA LYS A 51 -10.33 -8.70 -6.21
C LYS A 51 -11.71 -8.05 -6.16
N ILE A 52 -12.77 -8.85 -6.22
CA ILE A 52 -14.17 -8.39 -6.24
C ILE A 52 -14.58 -7.61 -4.98
N HIS A 53 -13.95 -7.88 -3.84
CA HIS A 53 -14.30 -7.28 -2.55
C HIS A 53 -13.33 -6.16 -2.14
N ARG A 54 -12.25 -5.94 -2.91
CA ARG A 54 -11.18 -5.01 -2.54
C ARG A 54 -11.67 -3.59 -2.37
N THR A 55 -12.42 -3.06 -3.34
CA THR A 55 -12.96 -1.70 -3.30
C THR A 55 -13.78 -1.45 -2.04
N VAL A 56 -14.74 -2.34 -1.75
CA VAL A 56 -15.61 -2.22 -0.57
C VAL A 56 -14.81 -2.29 0.72
N LEU A 57 -13.85 -3.21 0.80
CA LEU A 57 -13.02 -3.41 1.98
C LEU A 57 -12.11 -2.21 2.24
N TRP A 58 -11.42 -1.72 1.21
CA TRP A 58 -10.53 -0.58 1.31
C TRP A 58 -11.30 0.70 1.62
N ASN A 59 -12.43 0.95 0.97
CA ASN A 59 -13.27 2.11 1.30
C ASN A 59 -13.72 2.08 2.76
N SER A 60 -13.99 0.90 3.32
CA SER A 60 -14.36 0.76 4.74
C SER A 60 -13.17 1.00 5.68
N LEU A 61 -12.00 0.42 5.38
CA LEU A 61 -10.81 0.52 6.23
C LEU A 61 -10.13 1.90 6.18
N LEU A 62 -10.14 2.53 5.01
CA LEU A 62 -9.56 3.86 4.77
C LEU A 62 -10.53 4.99 5.16
N GLY A 63 -11.72 4.66 5.67
CA GLY A 63 -12.72 5.64 6.13
C GLY A 63 -13.41 6.42 5.00
N VAL A 64 -13.34 5.93 3.75
CA VAL A 64 -14.08 6.51 2.62
C VAL A 64 -15.58 6.30 2.84
N THR A 65 -15.98 5.07 3.17
CA THR A 65 -17.37 4.69 3.42
C THR A 65 -17.59 4.48 4.92
N PRO A 66 -18.64 5.06 5.53
CA PRO A 66 -18.90 4.91 6.95
C PRO A 66 -19.33 3.47 7.31
N VAL A 67 -19.05 3.08 8.56
CA VAL A 67 -19.41 1.76 9.11
C VAL A 67 -20.93 1.56 9.24
N TYR A 68 -21.68 2.65 9.36
CA TYR A 68 -23.14 2.67 9.46
C TYR A 68 -23.76 2.82 8.07
N ASP A 69 -24.51 1.81 7.66
CA ASP A 69 -25.16 1.77 6.35
C ASP A 69 -26.05 2.97 6.05
N LYS A 70 -26.83 3.41 7.05
CA LYS A 70 -27.77 4.53 6.92
C LYS A 70 -27.09 5.85 6.55
N SER A 71 -25.80 5.98 6.85
CA SER A 71 -25.01 7.20 6.59
C SER A 71 -24.25 7.14 5.26
N ARG A 72 -24.21 5.99 4.58
CA ARG A 72 -23.33 5.79 3.41
C ARG A 72 -23.73 6.68 2.23
N GLU A 73 -25.03 6.72 1.93
CA GLU A 73 -25.57 7.52 0.83
C GLU A 73 -25.27 9.00 1.04
N TYR A 74 -25.68 9.54 2.20
CA TYR A 74 -25.40 10.93 2.57
C TYR A 74 -23.90 11.27 2.54
N VAL A 75 -23.03 10.43 3.11
CA VAL A 75 -21.58 10.70 3.11
C VAL A 75 -21.03 10.67 1.68
N MET A 76 -21.48 9.74 0.83
CA MET A 76 -21.04 9.69 -0.56
C MET A 76 -21.51 10.92 -1.34
N GLU A 77 -22.75 11.39 -1.15
CA GLU A 77 -23.25 12.63 -1.74
C GLU A 77 -22.36 13.83 -1.40
N GLN A 78 -22.00 13.99 -0.11
CA GLN A 78 -21.11 15.07 0.32
C GLN A 78 -19.71 14.94 -0.29
N ARG A 79 -19.18 13.72 -0.37
CA ARG A 79 -17.87 13.45 -0.97
C ARG A 79 -17.85 13.77 -2.47
N VAL A 80 -18.92 13.46 -3.19
CA VAL A 80 -19.09 13.82 -4.61
C VAL A 80 -19.17 15.34 -4.78
N ALA A 81 -19.90 16.04 -3.91
CA ALA A 81 -19.98 17.49 -3.93
C ALA A 81 -18.60 18.14 -3.75
N VAL A 82 -17.84 17.73 -2.72
CA VAL A 82 -16.48 18.22 -2.47
C VAL A 82 -15.55 17.96 -3.66
N TYR A 83 -15.60 16.75 -4.23
CA TYR A 83 -14.80 16.39 -5.40
C TYR A 83 -15.08 17.34 -6.57
N ASN A 84 -16.36 17.55 -6.90
CA ASN A 84 -16.77 18.40 -8.01
C ASN A 84 -16.40 19.88 -7.77
N ASP A 85 -16.55 20.38 -6.55
CA ASP A 85 -16.20 21.75 -6.19
C ASP A 85 -14.70 22.01 -6.32
N LEU A 86 -13.86 21.10 -5.82
CA LEU A 86 -12.40 21.18 -5.95
C LEU A 86 -11.98 21.16 -7.43
N LEU A 87 -12.51 20.22 -8.22
CA LEU A 87 -12.20 20.12 -9.65
C LEU A 87 -12.61 21.39 -10.41
N LYS A 88 -13.82 21.90 -10.14
CA LYS A 88 -14.34 23.13 -10.75
C LYS A 88 -13.49 24.34 -10.39
N ALA A 89 -13.05 24.46 -9.13
CA ALA A 89 -12.19 25.53 -8.68
C ALA A 89 -10.85 25.51 -9.44
N LEU A 90 -10.20 24.35 -9.57
CA LEU A 90 -8.94 24.22 -10.30
C LEU A 90 -9.05 24.55 -11.79
N LYS A 91 -10.13 24.09 -12.45
CA LYS A 91 -10.41 24.44 -13.86
C LYS A 91 -10.63 25.94 -14.02
N THR A 92 -11.35 26.57 -13.08
CA THR A 92 -11.60 28.02 -13.09
C THR A 92 -10.30 28.82 -12.88
N MET A 93 -9.43 28.34 -12.00
CA MET A 93 -8.10 28.91 -11.75
C MET A 93 -7.08 28.61 -12.87
N ARG A 94 -7.45 27.79 -13.85
CA ARG A 94 -6.58 27.31 -14.94
C ARG A 94 -5.30 26.62 -14.44
N VAL A 95 -5.41 25.96 -13.28
CA VAL A 95 -4.31 25.15 -12.71
C VAL A 95 -4.24 23.80 -13.42
N VAL A 96 -5.38 23.27 -13.86
CA VAL A 96 -5.51 22.02 -14.62
C VAL A 96 -6.34 22.25 -15.86
N ASP A 97 -6.09 21.43 -16.88
CA ASP A 97 -6.82 21.40 -18.14
C ASP A 97 -7.19 19.95 -18.54
N GLU A 98 -7.79 19.78 -19.72
CA GLU A 98 -8.21 18.46 -20.22
C GLU A 98 -7.02 17.54 -20.59
N ASN A 99 -5.81 18.08 -20.72
CA ASN A 99 -4.59 17.30 -21.01
C ASN A 99 -3.84 16.89 -19.73
N THR A 100 -4.24 17.43 -18.59
CA THR A 100 -3.58 17.17 -17.31
C THR A 100 -3.89 15.73 -16.87
N PRO A 101 -2.87 14.88 -16.60
CA PRO A 101 -3.11 13.50 -16.18
C PRO A 101 -3.97 13.42 -14.92
N THR A 102 -4.86 12.44 -14.83
CA THR A 102 -5.82 12.31 -13.71
C THR A 102 -5.14 12.32 -12.35
N ALA A 103 -4.03 11.60 -12.16
CA ALA A 103 -3.29 11.61 -10.89
C ALA A 103 -2.76 13.00 -10.50
N ARG A 104 -2.44 13.85 -11.47
CA ARG A 104 -1.99 15.24 -11.26
C ARG A 104 -3.17 16.15 -10.92
N VAL A 105 -4.32 15.93 -11.55
CA VAL A 105 -5.57 16.60 -11.17
C VAL A 105 -5.92 16.29 -9.72
N LEU A 106 -5.92 15.01 -9.33
CA LEU A 106 -6.21 14.59 -7.95
C LEU A 106 -5.20 15.13 -6.94
N TYR A 107 -3.92 15.22 -7.30
CA TYR A 107 -2.90 15.85 -6.46
C TYR A 107 -3.15 17.36 -6.27
N ALA A 108 -3.50 18.08 -7.34
CA ALA A 108 -3.85 19.49 -7.25
C ALA A 108 -5.10 19.72 -6.39
N MET A 109 -6.09 18.81 -6.46
CA MET A 109 -7.29 18.83 -5.60
C MET A 109 -6.91 18.68 -4.13
N TRP A 110 -6.04 17.72 -3.82
CA TRP A 110 -5.55 17.51 -2.46
C TRP A 110 -4.77 18.72 -1.93
N LEU A 111 -3.90 19.33 -2.75
CA LEU A 111 -3.18 20.55 -2.39
C LEU A 111 -4.14 21.71 -2.08
N LEU A 112 -5.18 21.88 -2.90
CA LEU A 112 -6.18 22.92 -2.69
C LEU A 112 -6.95 22.69 -1.39
N GLU A 113 -7.40 21.45 -1.14
CA GLU A 113 -8.13 21.07 0.07
C GLU A 113 -7.28 21.31 1.33
N LYS A 114 -5.98 21.00 1.29
CA LYS A 114 -5.04 21.21 2.39
C LYS A 114 -4.54 22.66 2.50
N ARG A 115 -5.01 23.57 1.64
CA ARG A 115 -4.55 24.97 1.55
C ARG A 115 -3.05 25.10 1.28
N GLN A 116 -2.50 24.11 0.58
CA GLN A 116 -1.09 24.03 0.17
C GLN A 116 -0.88 24.43 -1.30
N LEU A 117 -1.97 24.67 -2.04
CA LEU A 117 -1.89 25.24 -3.38
C LEU A 117 -1.68 26.75 -3.30
N TYR A 118 -0.56 27.23 -3.83
CA TYR A 118 -0.22 28.65 -3.93
C TYR A 118 0.27 29.01 -5.34
N LEU A 119 0.28 30.31 -5.66
CA LEU A 119 0.67 30.80 -6.98
C LEU A 119 2.12 30.40 -7.30
N GLY A 120 2.33 29.75 -8.44
CA GLY A 120 3.66 29.27 -8.86
C GLY A 120 4.05 27.90 -8.29
N ARG A 121 3.17 27.22 -7.53
CA ARG A 121 3.38 25.82 -7.16
C ARG A 121 3.34 24.96 -8.43
N ASP A 122 4.44 24.27 -8.71
CA ASP A 122 4.52 23.33 -9.82
C ASP A 122 3.82 22.01 -9.45
N ILE A 123 2.65 21.78 -10.04
CA ILE A 123 1.90 20.52 -9.86
C ILE A 123 2.50 19.35 -10.66
N THR A 124 3.48 19.62 -11.54
CA THR A 124 4.17 18.61 -12.36
C THR A 124 5.38 17.99 -11.64
N GLN A 125 5.85 18.59 -10.55
CA GLN A 125 6.91 18.03 -9.71
C GLN A 125 6.52 16.66 -9.15
N GLU A 126 7.42 15.68 -9.19
CA GLU A 126 7.19 14.35 -8.61
C GLU A 126 6.70 14.41 -7.15
N SER A 127 5.71 13.56 -6.86
CA SER A 127 5.03 13.53 -5.57
C SER A 127 4.62 12.10 -5.27
N TYR A 128 4.87 11.64 -4.04
CA TYR A 128 4.42 10.32 -3.59
C TYR A 128 2.90 10.17 -3.67
N PHE A 129 2.14 11.27 -3.56
CA PHE A 129 0.70 11.27 -3.79
C PHE A 129 0.38 10.78 -5.21
N CYS A 130 1.07 11.33 -6.22
CA CYS A 130 0.89 10.92 -7.61
C CYS A 130 1.34 9.48 -7.83
N SER A 131 2.46 9.07 -7.24
CA SER A 131 2.93 7.68 -7.33
C SER A 131 1.88 6.70 -6.79
N ILE A 132 1.30 7.01 -5.62
CA ILE A 132 0.24 6.19 -5.02
C ILE A 132 -1.01 6.20 -5.90
N THR A 133 -1.41 7.38 -6.38
CA THR A 133 -2.65 7.56 -7.17
C THR A 133 -2.58 6.86 -8.52
N ASN A 134 -1.43 6.85 -9.19
CA ASN A 134 -1.25 6.12 -10.45
C ASN A 134 -1.57 4.62 -10.28
N VAL A 135 -1.05 3.99 -9.22
CA VAL A 135 -1.35 2.58 -8.92
C VAL A 135 -2.83 2.37 -8.63
N LEU A 136 -3.48 3.31 -7.92
CA LEU A 136 -4.92 3.20 -7.64
C LEU A 136 -5.76 3.30 -8.91
N LEU A 137 -5.44 4.23 -9.81
CA LEU A 137 -6.16 4.42 -11.08
C LEU A 137 -6.02 3.24 -12.03
N GLU A 138 -4.94 2.46 -11.93
CA GLU A 138 -4.79 1.21 -12.70
C GLU A 138 -5.67 0.07 -12.15
N ILE A 139 -6.07 0.14 -10.88
CA ILE A 139 -6.73 -0.96 -10.16
C ILE A 139 -8.22 -0.69 -9.94
N PHE A 140 -8.62 0.57 -9.81
CA PHE A 140 -9.98 1.00 -9.47
C PHE A 140 -10.53 1.95 -10.54
N ASP A 141 -11.77 1.71 -10.95
CA ASP A 141 -12.41 2.46 -12.04
C ASP A 141 -13.13 3.75 -11.58
N ASN A 142 -13.31 3.95 -10.27
CA ASN A 142 -14.05 5.09 -9.72
C ASN A 142 -13.09 6.17 -9.23
N ASP A 143 -12.94 7.25 -9.99
CA ASP A 143 -12.05 8.38 -9.68
C ASP A 143 -12.38 9.05 -8.34
N ILE A 144 -13.66 9.14 -7.97
CA ILE A 144 -14.08 9.79 -6.73
C ILE A 144 -13.63 8.97 -5.53
N GLU A 145 -13.94 7.67 -5.52
CA GLU A 145 -13.47 6.77 -4.46
C GLU A 145 -11.94 6.70 -4.45
N THR A 146 -11.31 6.69 -5.62
CA THR A 146 -9.85 6.70 -5.79
C THR A 146 -9.21 7.94 -5.17
N TYR A 147 -9.79 9.13 -5.37
CA TYR A 147 -9.31 10.35 -4.70
C TYR A 147 -9.30 10.22 -3.18
N TRP A 148 -10.39 9.70 -2.61
CA TRP A 148 -10.49 9.52 -1.15
C TRP A 148 -9.56 8.43 -0.63
N MET A 149 -9.40 7.33 -1.37
CA MET A 149 -8.42 6.27 -1.06
C MET A 149 -6.98 6.80 -1.12
N ALA A 150 -6.63 7.55 -2.17
CA ALA A 150 -5.32 8.17 -2.35
C ALA A 150 -4.97 9.10 -1.19
N LYS A 151 -5.92 9.95 -0.78
CA LYS A 151 -5.76 10.83 0.37
C LYS A 151 -5.48 10.06 1.65
N SER A 152 -6.23 9.00 1.94
CA SER A 152 -6.02 8.19 3.15
C SER A 152 -4.69 7.42 3.12
N LEU A 153 -4.27 6.90 1.96
CA LEU A 153 -2.97 6.23 1.82
C LEU A 153 -1.80 7.23 1.89
N TYR A 154 -1.95 8.41 1.32
CA TYR A 154 -0.93 9.45 1.42
C TYR A 154 -0.78 9.96 2.86
N ASP A 155 -1.86 10.02 3.62
CA ASP A 155 -1.81 10.27 5.07
C ASP A 155 -0.91 9.22 5.79
N TYR A 156 -0.97 7.93 5.40
CA TYR A 156 -0.04 6.93 5.92
C TYR A 156 1.40 7.12 5.41
N SER A 157 1.59 7.65 4.20
CA SER A 157 2.91 8.01 3.67
C SER A 157 3.57 9.12 4.49
N GLU A 158 2.79 10.08 4.97
CA GLU A 158 3.26 11.10 5.90
C GLU A 158 3.63 10.49 7.26
N ASP A 159 2.81 9.56 7.77
CA ASP A 159 3.11 8.83 9.01
C ASP A 159 4.42 8.01 8.88
N VAL A 160 4.65 7.37 7.72
CA VAL A 160 5.93 6.71 7.38
C VAL A 160 7.08 7.69 7.45
N SER A 161 6.92 8.89 6.89
CA SER A 161 7.95 9.93 6.91
C SER A 161 8.40 10.27 8.34
N LEU A 162 7.47 10.26 9.31
CA LEU A 162 7.76 10.51 10.72
C LEU A 162 8.50 9.36 11.40
N GLU A 163 8.30 8.12 10.93
CA GLU A 163 8.93 6.92 11.50
C GLU A 163 10.19 6.44 10.73
N MET A 164 10.65 7.17 9.70
CA MET A 164 11.71 6.72 8.79
C MET A 164 13.00 6.27 9.48
N GLY A 165 13.44 6.96 10.54
CA GLY A 165 14.63 6.53 11.29
C GLY A 165 14.47 5.12 11.86
N LYS A 166 13.34 4.85 12.53
CA LYS A 166 13.03 3.52 13.10
C LYS A 166 12.88 2.45 12.03
N LEU A 167 12.26 2.79 10.90
CA LEU A 167 12.10 1.86 9.78
C LEU A 167 13.44 1.50 9.15
N THR A 168 14.34 2.47 8.99
CA THR A 168 15.70 2.26 8.47
C THR A 168 16.52 1.35 9.39
N ASP A 169 16.51 1.63 10.70
CA ASP A 169 17.20 0.80 11.70
C ASP A 169 16.65 -0.64 11.71
N LEU A 170 15.33 -0.78 11.59
CA LEU A 170 14.68 -2.09 11.50
C LEU A 170 15.10 -2.83 10.23
N THR A 171 15.18 -2.14 9.08
CA THR A 171 15.66 -2.73 7.82
C THR A 171 17.07 -3.27 7.97
N TYR A 172 17.98 -2.52 8.56
CA TYR A 172 19.35 -2.97 8.76
C TYR A 172 19.43 -4.17 9.72
N THR A 173 18.70 -4.11 10.82
CA THR A 173 18.64 -5.20 11.82
C THR A 173 18.09 -6.49 11.23
N ILE A 174 16.98 -6.41 10.49
CA ILE A 174 16.38 -7.60 9.87
C ILE A 174 17.26 -8.12 8.73
N LEU A 175 17.88 -7.26 7.93
CA LEU A 175 18.80 -7.68 6.87
C LEU A 175 20.01 -8.42 7.44
N GLU A 176 20.66 -7.87 8.46
CA GLU A 176 21.80 -8.50 9.12
C GLU A 176 21.44 -9.88 9.69
N LYS A 177 20.26 -9.99 10.30
CA LYS A 177 19.77 -11.25 10.89
C LYS A 177 19.38 -12.29 9.83
N THR A 178 18.72 -11.88 8.75
CA THR A 178 18.20 -12.79 7.72
C THR A 178 19.25 -13.16 6.68
N ASP A 179 20.16 -12.23 6.37
CA ASP A 179 21.22 -12.41 5.41
C ASP A 179 22.43 -11.49 5.70
N GLY A 180 23.23 -11.89 6.70
CA GLY A 180 24.45 -11.17 7.08
C GLY A 180 25.46 -11.01 5.93
N GLY A 181 25.48 -11.93 4.96
CA GLY A 181 26.36 -11.83 3.80
C GLY A 181 25.99 -10.67 2.88
N LEU A 182 24.69 -10.49 2.61
CA LEU A 182 24.20 -9.31 1.87
C LEU A 182 24.44 -8.02 2.64
N TYR A 183 24.15 -8.03 3.95
CA TYR A 183 24.36 -6.87 4.82
C TYR A 183 25.82 -6.40 4.78
N ILE A 184 26.77 -7.32 5.00
CA ILE A 184 28.21 -7.00 5.00
C ILE A 184 28.65 -6.46 3.63
N HIS A 185 28.21 -7.10 2.53
CA HIS A 185 28.56 -6.66 1.18
C HIS A 185 28.06 -5.24 0.89
N LEU A 186 26.76 -4.98 1.10
CA LEU A 186 26.15 -3.67 0.89
C LEU A 186 26.79 -2.59 1.76
N LYS A 187 27.19 -2.93 2.98
CA LYS A 187 27.90 -2.04 3.89
C LYS A 187 29.33 -1.77 3.43
N SER A 188 30.06 -2.79 2.97
CA SER A 188 31.44 -2.63 2.49
C SER A 188 31.56 -1.82 1.20
N CYS A 189 30.50 -1.74 0.41
CA CYS A 189 30.44 -0.96 -0.83
C CYS A 189 29.72 0.39 -0.65
N ASP A 190 29.41 0.82 0.58
CA ASP A 190 28.65 2.04 0.87
C ASP A 190 27.33 2.15 0.08
N MET A 191 26.70 1.01 -0.21
CA MET A 191 25.43 0.93 -0.94
C MET A 191 24.24 0.92 0.02
N LEU A 192 24.43 0.46 1.25
CA LEU A 192 23.36 0.31 2.24
C LEU A 192 22.71 1.64 2.64
N THR A 193 23.50 2.70 2.76
CA THR A 193 23.06 4.07 3.08
C THR A 193 22.57 4.84 1.86
N ALA A 194 22.88 4.35 0.66
CA ALA A 194 22.49 4.97 -0.61
C ALA A 194 21.13 4.51 -1.12
N LEU A 195 20.57 3.44 -0.55
CA LEU A 195 19.23 2.97 -0.88
C LEU A 195 18.22 4.11 -0.64
N PRO A 196 17.37 4.44 -1.63
CA PRO A 196 16.34 5.47 -1.51
C PRO A 196 15.14 4.93 -0.71
N LEU A 197 15.39 4.48 0.52
CA LEU A 197 14.39 3.88 1.40
C LEU A 197 13.24 4.85 1.68
N THR A 198 13.53 6.14 1.82
CA THR A 198 12.50 7.17 2.00
C THR A 198 11.53 7.18 0.82
N ASP A 199 12.03 7.16 -0.41
CA ASP A 199 11.17 7.19 -1.59
C ASP A 199 10.34 5.92 -1.71
N TRP A 200 10.96 4.75 -1.55
CA TRP A 200 10.26 3.47 -1.66
C TRP A 200 9.27 3.23 -0.53
N TYR A 201 9.55 3.68 0.69
CA TYR A 201 8.62 3.46 1.81
C TYR A 201 7.45 4.44 1.75
N ARG A 202 7.69 5.69 1.35
CA ARG A 202 6.63 6.70 1.21
C ARG A 202 5.77 6.49 -0.02
N SER A 203 6.31 5.92 -1.10
CA SER A 203 5.51 5.51 -2.26
C SER A 203 4.90 4.12 -2.09
N PHE A 204 5.18 3.43 -0.98
CA PHE A 204 4.84 2.03 -0.77
C PHE A 204 5.24 1.15 -1.96
N PHE A 205 6.45 1.35 -2.50
CA PHE A 205 7.02 0.68 -3.67
C PHE A 205 6.27 0.91 -4.99
N ALA A 206 5.39 1.91 -5.07
CA ALA A 206 4.85 2.36 -6.35
C ALA A 206 5.99 2.75 -7.30
N GLY A 207 5.96 2.21 -8.52
CA GLY A 207 7.01 2.40 -9.52
C GLY A 207 8.23 1.48 -9.36
N VAL A 208 8.29 0.64 -8.32
CA VAL A 208 9.38 -0.35 -8.11
C VAL A 208 8.89 -1.77 -8.42
N LEU A 209 7.75 -2.15 -7.84
CA LEU A 209 7.09 -3.42 -8.08
C LEU A 209 5.89 -3.22 -9.01
N SER A 210 5.53 -4.26 -9.74
CA SER A 210 4.34 -4.24 -10.58
C SER A 210 3.06 -4.09 -9.75
N GLU A 211 2.11 -3.34 -10.28
CA GLU A 211 0.87 -2.93 -9.63
C GLU A 211 0.00 -4.13 -9.18
N PRO A 212 -0.15 -5.22 -9.97
CA PRO A 212 -0.93 -6.39 -9.56
C PRO A 212 -0.31 -7.14 -8.37
N ALA A 213 1.02 -7.17 -8.26
CA ALA A 213 1.70 -7.78 -7.11
C ALA A 213 1.59 -6.83 -5.90
N LEU A 214 1.83 -5.55 -6.13
CA LEU A 214 1.92 -4.52 -5.11
C LEU A 214 0.63 -4.35 -4.31
N ILE A 215 -0.53 -4.52 -4.95
CA ILE A 215 -1.83 -4.37 -4.29
C ILE A 215 -2.00 -5.32 -3.08
N ARG A 216 -1.30 -6.46 -3.07
CA ARG A 216 -1.35 -7.44 -1.96
C ARG A 216 -0.56 -6.98 -0.74
N ILE A 217 0.48 -6.16 -0.94
CA ILE A 217 1.16 -5.44 0.14
C ILE A 217 0.23 -4.33 0.65
N TRP A 218 -0.42 -3.61 -0.26
CA TRP A 218 -1.31 -2.52 0.11
C TRP A 218 -2.56 -3.00 0.85
N ASP A 219 -3.03 -4.23 0.59
CA ASP A 219 -4.05 -4.90 1.41
C ASP A 219 -3.62 -4.92 2.91
N LYS A 220 -2.33 -5.14 3.20
CA LYS A 220 -1.79 -5.15 4.57
C LYS A 220 -1.67 -3.73 5.14
N ILE A 221 -1.23 -2.77 4.32
CA ILE A 221 -1.11 -1.35 4.68
C ILE A 221 -2.48 -0.77 5.03
N CYS A 222 -3.52 -1.09 4.25
CA CYS A 222 -4.92 -0.74 4.56
C CYS A 222 -5.39 -1.35 5.89
N GLY A 223 -4.86 -2.52 6.26
CA GLY A 223 -5.02 -3.11 7.59
C GLY A 223 -4.13 -2.52 8.68
N GLY A 224 -3.40 -1.42 8.42
CA GLY A 224 -2.53 -0.74 9.39
C GLY A 224 -1.12 -1.32 9.51
N ALA A 225 -0.74 -2.32 8.72
CA ALA A 225 0.56 -2.97 8.80
C ALA A 225 1.67 -2.22 8.05
N ILE A 226 1.91 -0.95 8.38
CA ILE A 226 2.87 -0.09 7.68
C ILE A 226 4.28 -0.68 7.62
N LYS A 227 4.73 -1.34 8.68
CA LYS A 227 6.08 -1.95 8.78
C LYS A 227 6.36 -3.04 7.73
N ILE A 228 5.34 -3.52 6.99
CA ILE A 228 5.53 -4.49 5.91
C ILE A 228 6.52 -4.00 4.84
N VAL A 229 6.66 -2.67 4.65
CA VAL A 229 7.60 -2.08 3.69
C VAL A 229 9.05 -2.50 3.94
N VAL A 230 9.42 -2.72 5.21
CA VAL A 230 10.75 -3.23 5.58
C VAL A 230 10.94 -4.63 5.02
N PHE A 231 9.98 -5.51 5.21
CA PHE A 231 10.05 -6.90 4.77
C PHE A 231 10.04 -7.04 3.24
N VAL A 232 9.31 -6.15 2.54
CA VAL A 232 9.39 -6.05 1.08
C VAL A 232 10.80 -5.71 0.62
N MET A 233 11.47 -4.75 1.29
CA MET A 233 12.85 -4.39 0.98
C MET A 233 13.82 -5.55 1.19
N ILE A 234 13.67 -6.29 2.28
CA ILE A 234 14.51 -7.45 2.60
C ILE A 234 14.35 -8.53 1.53
N GLU A 235 13.12 -8.90 1.18
CA GLU A 235 12.89 -9.95 0.19
C GLU A 235 13.28 -9.52 -1.22
N LEU A 236 13.14 -8.23 -1.57
CA LEU A 236 13.66 -7.69 -2.83
C LEU A 236 15.18 -7.90 -2.95
N LEU A 237 15.94 -7.57 -1.90
CA LEU A 237 17.39 -7.77 -1.87
C LEU A 237 17.77 -9.26 -1.87
N ARG A 238 17.05 -10.08 -1.10
CA ARG A 238 17.29 -11.54 -1.02
C ARG A 238 17.01 -12.23 -2.35
N PHE A 239 15.94 -11.83 -3.04
CA PHE A 239 15.61 -12.34 -4.37
C PHE A 239 16.73 -11.99 -5.38
N LEU A 240 17.22 -10.75 -5.32
CA LEU A 240 18.29 -10.27 -6.19
C LEU A 240 19.70 -10.64 -5.70
N ARG A 241 19.84 -11.44 -4.64
CA ARG A 241 21.09 -11.68 -3.91
C ARG A 241 22.30 -11.90 -4.82
N ARG A 242 22.18 -12.83 -5.79
CA ARG A 242 23.28 -13.18 -6.68
C ARG A 242 23.76 -11.99 -7.53
N ARG A 243 22.83 -11.16 -8.00
CA ARG A 243 23.12 -9.96 -8.79
C ARG A 243 23.70 -8.87 -7.89
N VAL A 244 23.09 -8.63 -6.72
CA VAL A 244 23.53 -7.62 -5.75
C VAL A 244 24.96 -7.87 -5.26
N LEU A 245 25.33 -9.14 -4.99
CA LEU A 245 26.68 -9.50 -4.57
C LEU A 245 27.76 -9.27 -5.65
N GLN A 246 27.36 -9.11 -6.91
CA GLN A 246 28.26 -8.76 -8.01
C GLN A 246 28.36 -7.23 -8.20
N CYS A 247 27.44 -6.46 -7.64
CA CYS A 247 27.47 -5.01 -7.69
C CYS A 247 28.53 -4.46 -6.74
N VAL A 248 29.42 -3.61 -7.26
CA VAL A 248 30.43 -2.88 -6.48
C VAL A 248 30.07 -1.38 -6.36
N LYS A 249 29.10 -0.92 -7.16
CA LYS A 249 28.62 0.47 -7.20
C LYS A 249 27.09 0.53 -7.10
N GLN A 250 26.60 1.66 -6.59
CA GLN A 250 25.17 1.95 -6.40
C GLN A 250 24.36 1.90 -7.71
N GLU A 251 24.94 2.35 -8.82
CA GLU A 251 24.32 2.34 -10.15
C GLU A 251 23.86 0.92 -10.54
N GLY A 252 24.75 -0.07 -10.44
CA GLY A 252 24.43 -1.46 -10.77
C GLY A 252 23.39 -2.08 -9.81
N LEU A 253 23.38 -1.66 -8.55
CA LEU A 253 22.35 -2.07 -7.59
C LEU A 253 20.98 -1.54 -8.01
N PHE A 254 20.90 -0.26 -8.41
CA PHE A 254 19.65 0.33 -8.87
C PHE A 254 19.17 -0.31 -10.17
N GLU A 255 20.05 -0.57 -11.13
CA GLU A 255 19.68 -1.31 -12.35
C GLU A 255 19.08 -2.68 -12.04
N CYS A 256 19.66 -3.43 -11.10
CA CYS A 256 19.13 -4.73 -10.66
C CYS A 256 17.73 -4.62 -10.05
N ILE A 257 17.46 -3.54 -9.30
CA ILE A 257 16.15 -3.32 -8.67
C ILE A 257 15.12 -2.88 -9.71
N HIS A 258 15.47 -1.96 -10.61
CA HIS A 258 14.58 -1.47 -11.66
C HIS A 258 14.16 -2.57 -12.65
N SER A 259 14.98 -3.61 -12.84
CA SER A 259 14.61 -4.72 -13.72
C SER A 259 13.36 -5.49 -13.23
N ILE A 260 13.08 -5.47 -11.92
CA ILE A 260 11.96 -6.21 -11.32
C ILE A 260 10.60 -5.64 -11.75
N LYS A 261 10.48 -4.33 -12.00
CA LYS A 261 9.20 -3.70 -12.35
C LYS A 261 8.50 -4.39 -13.53
N ASN A 262 9.30 -4.83 -14.51
CA ASN A 262 8.80 -5.44 -15.74
C ASN A 262 8.60 -6.97 -15.62
N GLU A 263 8.99 -7.58 -14.50
CA GLU A 263 8.94 -9.03 -14.26
C GLU A 263 7.84 -9.38 -13.25
N GLN A 264 6.60 -9.52 -13.73
CA GLN A 264 5.44 -9.80 -12.87
C GLN A 264 5.63 -11.04 -11.98
N GLU A 265 6.17 -12.13 -12.53
CA GLU A 265 6.39 -13.37 -11.77
C GLU A 265 7.39 -13.16 -10.61
N SER A 266 8.47 -12.42 -10.88
CA SER A 266 9.48 -12.05 -9.87
C SER A 266 8.85 -11.18 -8.78
N ALA A 267 8.07 -10.17 -9.16
CA ALA A 267 7.35 -9.31 -8.21
C ALA A 267 6.38 -10.13 -7.33
N ASP A 268 5.68 -11.11 -7.93
CA ASP A 268 4.76 -11.96 -7.19
C ASP A 268 5.46 -12.85 -6.16
N VAL A 269 6.61 -13.42 -6.51
CA VAL A 269 7.45 -14.20 -5.59
C VAL A 269 7.94 -13.34 -4.44
N ILE A 270 8.47 -12.13 -4.73
CA ILE A 270 8.96 -11.19 -3.72
C ILE A 270 7.84 -10.82 -2.73
N VAL A 271 6.66 -10.46 -3.23
CA VAL A 271 5.54 -10.05 -2.38
C VAL A 271 5.04 -11.20 -1.50
N ASN A 272 4.96 -12.43 -2.02
CA ASN A 272 4.58 -13.59 -1.22
C ASN A 272 5.57 -13.86 -0.09
N ALA A 273 6.87 -13.89 -0.42
CA ALA A 273 7.93 -14.08 0.56
C ALA A 273 7.93 -12.96 1.61
N ALA A 274 7.65 -11.71 1.20
CA ALA A 274 7.65 -10.56 2.10
C ALA A 274 6.51 -10.64 3.13
N ILE A 275 5.32 -11.07 2.68
CA ILE A 275 4.17 -11.29 3.56
C ILE A 275 4.47 -12.42 4.55
N GLU A 276 5.07 -13.53 4.09
CA GLU A 276 5.45 -14.65 4.95
C GLU A 276 6.51 -14.24 6.00
N LEU A 277 7.58 -13.55 5.57
CA LEU A 277 8.63 -13.08 6.47
C LEU A 277 8.07 -12.11 7.52
N TRP A 278 7.20 -11.19 7.10
CA TRP A 278 6.51 -10.26 8.00
C TRP A 278 5.65 -10.99 9.04
N GLN A 279 4.87 -11.98 8.62
CA GLN A 279 4.04 -12.79 9.52
C GLN A 279 4.89 -13.57 10.55
N GLN A 280 6.03 -14.12 10.14
CA GLN A 280 6.94 -14.85 11.03
C GLN A 280 7.59 -13.94 12.09
N ASN A 281 7.84 -12.66 11.78
CA ASN A 281 8.48 -11.70 12.69
C ASN A 281 7.48 -10.97 13.59
N LYS A 282 6.38 -11.63 13.98
CA LYS A 282 5.29 -11.04 14.78
C LYS A 282 4.79 -9.71 14.20
N GLY A 283 4.69 -9.62 12.87
CA GLY A 283 4.26 -8.44 12.14
C GLY A 283 2.89 -7.86 12.53
N HIS A 284 2.16 -8.55 13.41
CA HIS A 284 0.87 -8.17 13.98
C HIS A 284 0.96 -7.26 15.23
N GLU A 285 2.15 -7.02 15.81
CA GLU A 285 2.31 -6.25 17.06
C GLU A 285 2.15 -4.71 16.90
N PHE A 286 1.50 -4.21 15.84
CA PHE A 286 1.19 -2.78 15.73
C PHE A 286 -0.25 -2.54 15.29
N ILE A 287 -1.05 -2.01 16.22
CA ILE A 287 -2.32 -1.34 15.97
C ILE A 287 -2.21 0.03 16.65
N PRO A 288 -1.89 1.11 15.92
CA PRO A 288 -2.33 2.43 16.33
C PRO A 288 -3.69 2.65 15.68
N GLN A 289 -4.75 2.33 16.42
CA GLN A 289 -6.08 2.90 16.21
C GLN A 289 -6.05 4.40 16.57
N ALA A 290 -5.20 5.18 15.90
CA ALA A 290 -5.11 6.63 16.13
C ALA A 290 -6.06 7.43 15.21
N LYS A 291 -6.59 6.85 14.12
CA LYS A 291 -7.51 7.54 13.19
C LYS A 291 -8.94 6.96 13.12
N VAL A 292 -9.38 6.17 14.10
CA VAL A 292 -10.84 5.97 14.34
C VAL A 292 -11.45 7.20 15.05
N LYS A 293 -10.62 8.11 15.58
CA LYS A 293 -11.06 9.35 16.22
C LYS A 293 -11.16 10.53 15.23
N SER A 294 -12.09 10.47 14.28
CA SER A 294 -12.73 11.68 13.71
C SER A 294 -13.97 11.39 12.85
N LEU A 295 -14.61 10.22 12.99
CA LEU A 295 -15.85 9.89 12.26
C LEU A 295 -17.10 9.99 13.15
N ILE A 296 -17.11 10.97 14.05
CA ILE A 296 -18.34 11.53 14.65
C ILE A 296 -18.46 12.96 14.14
#